data_AF-A0A4U8T202-F1
#
_entry.id   AF-A0A4U8T202-F1
#
_cell.length_a   1.000
_cell.length_b   1.000
_cell.length_c   1.000
_cell.angle_alpha   90.00
_cell.angle_beta   90.00
_cell.angle_gamma   90.00
#
_symmetry.space_group_name_H-M   'P 1'
#
loop_
_entity.id
_entity.type
_entity.pdbx_description
1 polymer ?
#
loop_
_entity_poly.entity_id
_entity_poly.type
_entity_poly.pdbx_seq_one_letter_code
_entity_poly.pdbx_strand_id
1 'polypeptide(L)'
;MTQEKNIQTHNADYKLTQKFLDYANCADASYALLEYVFTDEKKDSKKITKQFDTQTLGSTYFNKDTNTEQISTYARAIEARFMQDSKNSQGKKIDNKIQNVSKEIDSTQYKDSNGCHIFNAEINKCQKLYPKELSDRTITFVNRFQLLFHQPNTESGFSATLFRDTQADSKDSEHILAFRGTEDSKDIFEADVSLIGGAIPKKQYLDMLDFYGECIEKSYITESTPLIVVGHSLGGCLTQLFALSFATPTHSNIVKEIYTFNSPGAKKLDFNAVLIDMNDNYADNLQKVLTLKRIKYHKNKIDELLKEIYQKCKNGYDMPNANFHHLLISAKVERDTSSYSQIKITLYAIHLNEFYANKIENFFTNKMLQQPLACKDSIHHIEADDDSNPNNNKKIDNLIQDLGKDIDGKHYLLNILGEHFTGIQYFRVDKWFDSHYLSPLIMTLKEAIMLMNNKVNNGINNLLEYNQYKEQISQYEYQSHPIHIARENILLEAKLSNDIDVTQEDLEIMIMKMDYPTNFLYAISYVTDKESYA
;
A
#
# COMPACT_ATOMS: atom_id res chain seq x y z
N MET A 1 -12.36 9.50 -25.51
CA MET A 1 -12.02 8.08 -25.64
C MET A 1 -11.36 7.64 -24.35
N THR A 2 -12.02 6.79 -23.57
CA THR A 2 -11.39 6.04 -22.48
C THR A 2 -10.30 5.18 -23.11
N GLN A 3 -9.06 5.31 -22.63
CA GLN A 3 -7.98 4.46 -23.08
C GLN A 3 -8.27 3.06 -22.53
N GLU A 4 -8.44 2.08 -23.40
CA GLU A 4 -8.69 0.69 -23.00
C GLU A 4 -7.45 0.14 -22.26
N LYS A 5 -7.68 -0.57 -21.15
CA LYS A 5 -6.62 -1.26 -20.40
C LYS A 5 -5.96 -2.28 -21.33
N ASN A 6 -4.63 -2.41 -21.26
CA ASN A 6 -3.90 -3.42 -22.01
C ASN A 6 -4.02 -4.78 -21.29
N ILE A 7 -5.12 -5.49 -21.52
CA ILE A 7 -5.40 -6.77 -20.86
C ILE A 7 -4.51 -7.88 -21.45
N GLN A 8 -3.80 -8.57 -20.57
CA GLN A 8 -2.76 -9.55 -20.89
C GLN A 8 -2.93 -10.86 -20.10
N THR A 9 -4.12 -11.12 -19.55
CA THR A 9 -4.42 -12.33 -18.74
C THR A 9 -4.04 -13.64 -19.44
N HIS A 10 -4.20 -13.73 -20.76
CA HIS A 10 -3.81 -14.91 -21.56
C HIS A 10 -2.29 -15.15 -21.62
N ASN A 11 -1.47 -14.13 -21.36
CA ASN A 11 -0.01 -14.22 -21.33
C ASN A 11 0.55 -14.55 -19.94
N ALA A 12 -0.29 -14.66 -18.91
CA ALA A 12 0.12 -15.10 -17.59
C ALA A 12 0.19 -16.62 -17.52
N ASP A 13 1.30 -17.16 -18.00
CA ASP A 13 1.65 -18.58 -17.89
C ASP A 13 2.03 -18.97 -16.45
N TYR A 14 2.39 -20.24 -16.24
CA TYR A 14 2.82 -20.75 -14.93
C TYR A 14 3.92 -19.91 -14.27
N LYS A 15 4.97 -19.50 -15.02
CA LYS A 15 6.11 -18.78 -14.46
C LYS A 15 5.73 -17.36 -14.06
N LEU A 16 4.97 -16.66 -14.91
CA LEU A 16 4.52 -15.31 -14.61
C LEU A 16 3.50 -15.31 -13.46
N THR A 17 2.63 -16.33 -13.40
CA THR A 17 1.69 -16.50 -12.28
C THR A 17 2.42 -16.79 -10.97
N GLN A 18 3.51 -17.57 -11.00
CA GLN A 18 4.37 -17.78 -9.83
C GLN A 18 5.00 -16.46 -9.35
N LYS A 19 5.48 -15.61 -10.27
CA LYS A 19 5.95 -14.26 -9.92
C LYS A 19 4.84 -13.42 -9.26
N PHE A 20 3.62 -13.46 -9.79
CA PHE A 20 2.49 -12.76 -9.15
C PHE A 20 2.26 -13.26 -7.72
N LEU A 21 2.31 -14.57 -7.49
CA LEU A 21 2.15 -15.14 -6.15
C LEU A 21 3.29 -14.70 -5.21
N ASP A 22 4.54 -14.77 -5.68
CA ASP A 22 5.71 -14.39 -4.89
C ASP A 22 5.62 -12.91 -4.45
N TYR A 23 5.32 -12.01 -5.38
CA TYR A 23 5.22 -10.58 -5.10
C TYR A 23 3.96 -10.18 -4.35
N ALA A 24 2.84 -10.90 -4.53
CA ALA A 24 1.67 -10.76 -3.66
C ALA A 24 2.00 -11.17 -2.22
N ASN A 25 2.81 -12.21 -2.01
CA ASN A 25 3.30 -12.59 -0.68
C ASN A 25 4.24 -11.53 -0.09
N CYS A 26 5.11 -10.89 -0.88
CA CYS A 26 5.92 -9.76 -0.41
C CYS A 26 5.06 -8.56 0.01
N ALA A 27 4.03 -8.23 -0.78
CA ALA A 27 3.06 -7.19 -0.44
C ALA A 27 2.24 -7.56 0.81
N ASP A 28 1.87 -8.83 1.02
CA ASP A 28 1.17 -9.27 2.22
C ASP A 28 2.10 -9.27 3.45
N ALA A 29 3.35 -9.69 3.27
CA ALA A 29 4.37 -9.71 4.30
C ALA A 29 4.77 -8.30 4.79
N SER A 30 4.61 -7.26 3.99
CA SER A 30 4.86 -5.88 4.45
C SER A 30 3.85 -5.38 5.49
N TYR A 31 2.78 -6.13 5.73
CA TYR A 31 1.85 -5.92 6.84
C TYR A 31 2.20 -6.70 8.12
N ALA A 32 3.27 -7.48 8.12
CA ALA A 32 3.72 -8.15 9.33
C ALA A 32 4.37 -7.15 10.32
N LEU A 33 4.35 -7.49 11.60
CA LEU A 33 5.01 -6.75 12.67
C LEU A 33 6.53 -7.01 12.65
N LEU A 34 7.20 -6.49 11.62
CA LEU A 34 8.61 -6.76 11.32
C LEU A 34 9.58 -5.91 12.14
N GLU A 35 9.09 -4.86 12.81
CA GLU A 35 9.89 -4.00 13.69
C GLU A 35 10.60 -4.80 14.80
N TYR A 36 9.96 -5.85 15.30
CA TYR A 36 10.49 -6.68 16.37
C TYR A 36 11.72 -7.49 15.95
N VAL A 37 11.95 -7.68 14.65
CA VAL A 37 13.14 -8.38 14.14
C VAL A 37 14.40 -7.53 14.34
N PHE A 38 14.28 -6.21 14.47
CA PHE A 38 15.42 -5.31 14.63
C PHE A 38 15.66 -4.84 16.08
N THR A 39 14.85 -5.30 17.04
CA THR A 39 14.93 -4.89 18.45
C THR A 39 15.54 -5.97 19.36
N ASP A 40 16.45 -5.59 20.25
CA ASP A 40 17.17 -6.50 21.17
C ASP A 40 16.68 -6.48 22.64
N GLU A 41 15.56 -5.84 22.99
CA GLU A 41 15.35 -5.35 24.37
C GLU A 41 15.44 -6.40 25.52
N LYS A 42 16.40 -6.15 26.43
CA LYS A 42 16.47 -6.62 27.83
C LYS A 42 16.24 -5.45 28.80
N LYS A 43 15.38 -5.64 29.81
CA LYS A 43 15.31 -4.83 31.05
C LYS A 43 15.09 -5.69 32.30
N ASP A 44 16.15 -5.93 33.06
CA ASP A 44 16.12 -6.41 34.45
C ASP A 44 15.41 -5.39 35.37
N SER A 45 14.78 -5.69 36.51
CA SER A 45 14.90 -6.85 37.42
C SER A 45 13.58 -7.14 38.18
N LYS A 46 12.41 -7.10 37.53
CA LYS A 46 11.11 -7.54 38.10
C LYS A 46 9.92 -7.68 37.13
N LYS A 47 10.13 -7.60 35.81
CA LYS A 47 9.10 -7.82 34.79
C LYS A 47 9.70 -8.60 33.61
N ILE A 48 8.93 -9.52 33.05
CA ILE A 48 9.29 -10.44 31.96
C ILE A 48 9.97 -9.67 30.81
N THR A 49 11.23 -10.01 30.51
CA THR A 49 11.98 -9.46 29.37
C THR A 49 11.66 -10.25 28.10
N LYS A 50 11.03 -9.59 27.12
CA LYS A 50 10.79 -10.21 25.80
C LYS A 50 12.08 -10.17 24.99
N GLN A 51 12.86 -11.25 25.01
CA GLN A 51 14.04 -11.36 24.15
C GLN A 51 13.59 -11.74 22.73
N PHE A 52 13.98 -10.99 21.70
CA PHE A 52 13.76 -11.32 20.28
C PHE A 52 15.08 -11.82 19.67
N ASP A 53 15.04 -12.64 18.61
CA ASP A 53 16.20 -12.82 17.72
C ASP A 53 16.16 -11.80 16.58
N THR A 54 17.35 -11.44 16.11
CA THR A 54 17.57 -10.51 15.00
C THR A 54 17.76 -11.23 13.66
N GLN A 55 17.32 -12.49 13.56
CA GLN A 55 17.46 -13.25 12.33
C GLN A 55 16.49 -12.72 11.27
N THR A 56 17.04 -12.29 10.13
CA THR A 56 16.29 -11.71 9.02
C THR A 56 16.06 -12.66 7.84
N LEU A 57 16.56 -13.89 7.92
CA LEU A 57 16.39 -14.95 6.93
C LEU A 57 16.35 -16.29 7.65
N GLY A 58 15.43 -17.16 7.27
CA GLY A 58 15.34 -18.52 7.79
C GLY A 58 14.17 -18.72 8.76
N SER A 59 13.50 -19.86 8.64
CA SER A 59 12.36 -20.25 9.50
C SER A 59 12.77 -20.49 10.94
N THR A 60 14.00 -20.94 11.15
CA THR A 60 14.55 -21.31 12.46
C THR A 60 15.95 -20.75 12.64
N TYR A 61 16.35 -20.56 13.89
CA TYR A 61 17.69 -20.16 14.29
C TYR A 61 18.19 -21.05 15.44
N PHE A 62 19.51 -21.19 15.56
CA PHE A 62 20.11 -21.91 16.67
C PHE A 62 20.32 -20.96 17.86
N ASN A 63 19.57 -21.17 18.94
CA ASN A 63 19.72 -20.40 20.17
C ASN A 63 20.87 -20.97 21.01
N LYS A 64 21.97 -20.20 21.13
CA LYS A 64 23.16 -20.60 21.88
C LYS A 64 22.94 -20.65 23.40
N ASP A 65 22.03 -19.84 23.93
CA ASP A 65 21.74 -19.77 25.37
C ASP A 65 20.99 -21.03 25.83
N THR A 66 20.10 -21.55 24.98
CA THR A 66 19.31 -22.76 25.28
C THR A 66 19.86 -24.03 24.63
N ASN A 67 20.83 -23.91 23.72
CA ASN A 67 21.39 -24.99 22.91
C ASN A 67 20.29 -25.77 22.14
N THR A 68 19.32 -25.04 21.58
CA THR A 68 18.19 -25.62 20.82
C THR A 68 17.87 -24.80 19.58
N GLU A 69 17.29 -25.46 18.58
CA GLU A 69 16.69 -24.79 17.43
C GLU A 69 15.34 -24.17 17.82
N GLN A 70 15.10 -22.93 17.38
CA GLN A 70 13.88 -22.18 17.68
C GLN A 70 13.35 -21.50 16.42
N ILE A 71 12.04 -21.28 16.36
CA ILE A 71 11.41 -20.50 15.28
C ILE A 71 11.86 -19.04 15.39
N SER A 72 12.31 -18.44 14.28
CA SER A 72 12.81 -17.06 14.26
C SER A 72 11.71 -16.03 14.55
N THR A 73 12.10 -14.86 15.05
CA THR A 73 11.21 -13.69 15.18
C THR A 73 10.58 -13.37 13.84
N TYR A 74 11.39 -13.37 12.78
CA TYR A 74 10.94 -13.09 11.43
C TYR A 74 9.85 -14.08 10.97
N ALA A 75 10.07 -15.39 11.12
CA ALA A 75 9.08 -16.40 10.74
C ALA A 75 7.78 -16.29 11.53
N ARG A 76 7.84 -15.96 12.82
CA ARG A 76 6.65 -15.77 13.65
C ARG A 76 5.85 -14.53 13.25
N ALA A 77 6.52 -13.43 12.91
CA ALA A 77 5.87 -12.22 12.41
C ALA A 77 5.17 -12.48 11.06
N ILE A 78 5.83 -13.21 10.15
CA ILE A 78 5.24 -13.59 8.87
C ILE A 78 4.06 -14.55 9.04
N GLU A 79 4.18 -15.59 9.88
CA GLU A 79 3.07 -16.50 10.14
C GLU A 79 1.87 -15.77 10.74
N ALA A 80 2.10 -14.87 11.69
CA ALA A 80 1.04 -14.05 12.29
C ALA A 80 0.20 -13.36 11.21
N ARG A 81 0.90 -12.75 10.25
CA ARG A 81 0.26 -12.04 9.15
C ARG A 81 -0.42 -13.01 8.18
N PHE A 82 0.29 -14.03 7.72
CA PHE A 82 -0.24 -14.99 6.74
C PHE A 82 -1.44 -15.78 7.25
N MET A 83 -1.57 -15.94 8.57
CA MET A 83 -2.67 -16.65 9.22
C MET A 83 -3.74 -15.73 9.82
N GLN A 84 -3.66 -14.40 9.62
CA GLN A 84 -4.55 -13.44 10.26
C GLN A 84 -6.04 -13.65 9.88
N ASP A 85 -6.31 -14.15 8.67
CA ASP A 85 -7.66 -14.35 8.11
C ASP A 85 -8.09 -15.81 8.12
N SER A 86 -7.31 -16.69 8.74
CA SER A 86 -7.66 -18.10 8.89
C SER A 86 -8.93 -18.26 9.72
N LYS A 87 -9.82 -19.15 9.28
CA LYS A 87 -11.04 -19.54 9.99
C LYS A 87 -10.89 -20.97 10.49
N ASN A 88 -11.50 -21.30 11.64
CA ASN A 88 -11.55 -22.67 12.11
C ASN A 88 -12.56 -23.50 11.28
N SER A 89 -12.65 -24.81 11.53
CA SER A 89 -13.58 -25.74 10.86
C SER A 89 -15.08 -25.39 11.03
N GLN A 90 -15.40 -24.39 11.85
CA GLN A 90 -16.75 -23.88 12.10
C GLN A 90 -16.95 -22.49 11.46
N GLY A 91 -16.02 -22.03 10.62
CA GLY A 91 -16.10 -20.74 9.92
C GLY A 91 -15.80 -19.51 10.79
N LYS A 92 -15.41 -19.69 12.06
CA LYS A 92 -15.07 -18.58 12.96
C LYS A 92 -13.64 -18.12 12.73
N LYS A 93 -13.43 -16.81 12.57
CA LYS A 93 -12.08 -16.20 12.48
C LYS A 93 -11.24 -16.68 13.66
N ILE A 94 -10.09 -17.26 13.35
CA ILE A 94 -9.08 -17.58 14.35
C ILE A 94 -8.47 -16.23 14.71
N ASP A 95 -8.73 -15.73 15.92
CA ASP A 95 -8.07 -14.54 16.45
C ASP A 95 -6.57 -14.86 16.66
N ASN A 96 -5.81 -14.82 15.56
CA ASN A 96 -4.36 -14.90 15.54
C ASN A 96 -3.79 -13.49 15.78
N LYS A 97 -4.21 -12.84 16.86
CA LYS A 97 -3.58 -11.60 17.32
C LYS A 97 -2.26 -11.96 18.01
N ILE A 98 -1.25 -12.31 17.22
CA ILE A 98 0.13 -12.38 17.70
C ILE A 98 0.54 -10.93 17.97
N GLN A 99 0.29 -10.46 19.20
CA GLN A 99 0.65 -9.12 19.65
C GLN A 99 2.09 -9.06 20.17
N ASN A 100 2.83 -10.18 20.13
CA ASN A 100 4.18 -10.31 20.67
C ASN A 100 4.94 -11.47 20.01
N VAL A 101 6.24 -11.31 19.84
CA VAL A 101 7.13 -12.28 19.19
C VAL A 101 8.30 -12.69 20.12
N SER A 102 8.07 -12.97 21.40
CA SER A 102 9.15 -13.21 22.39
C SER A 102 9.77 -14.62 22.36
N LYS A 103 11.03 -14.81 22.77
CA LYS A 103 11.76 -16.11 22.75
C LYS A 103 11.33 -17.17 23.79
N GLU A 104 10.62 -16.82 24.87
CA GLU A 104 10.41 -17.78 25.97
C GLU A 104 9.09 -18.56 25.85
N ILE A 105 9.22 -19.89 25.84
CA ILE A 105 8.18 -20.82 26.28
C ILE A 105 8.35 -20.91 27.80
N ASP A 106 7.50 -20.22 28.55
CA ASP A 106 7.44 -20.43 29.99
C ASP A 106 6.96 -21.86 30.26
N SER A 107 7.89 -22.68 30.77
CA SER A 107 7.65 -24.07 31.17
C SER A 107 6.56 -24.25 32.24
N THR A 108 6.04 -23.16 32.82
CA THR A 108 4.98 -23.18 33.84
C THR A 108 3.58 -22.85 33.32
N GLN A 109 3.39 -22.67 32.00
CA GLN A 109 2.08 -22.36 31.43
C GLN A 109 1.23 -23.60 31.11
N TYR A 110 -0.04 -23.54 31.50
CA TYR A 110 -1.05 -24.58 31.28
C TYR A 110 -1.09 -25.02 29.81
N LYS A 111 -0.83 -26.31 29.58
CA LYS A 111 -1.07 -26.98 28.30
C LYS A 111 -2.55 -27.33 28.20
N ASP A 112 -3.31 -26.63 27.37
CA ASP A 112 -4.47 -27.25 26.73
C ASP A 112 -4.07 -27.84 25.37
N SER A 113 -4.97 -28.59 24.75
CA SER A 113 -4.74 -29.27 23.47
C SER A 113 -4.43 -28.34 22.28
N ASN A 114 -4.48 -27.01 22.48
CA ASN A 114 -4.43 -26.00 21.42
C ASN A 114 -3.28 -24.98 21.55
N GLY A 115 -2.38 -25.05 22.55
CA GLY A 115 -1.17 -24.20 22.66
C GLY A 115 -0.92 -23.56 24.05
N CYS A 116 0.21 -22.86 24.23
CA CYS A 116 0.60 -22.17 25.48
C CYS A 116 -0.01 -20.75 25.60
N HIS A 117 -0.32 -20.31 26.84
CA HIS A 117 -0.98 -19.03 27.15
C HIS A 117 -0.09 -18.13 28.03
N ILE A 118 0.32 -16.93 27.56
CA ILE A 118 0.92 -15.90 28.44
C ILE A 118 -0.18 -14.99 29.00
N PHE A 119 -0.23 -14.84 30.33
CA PHE A 119 -1.14 -13.95 31.04
C PHE A 119 -0.50 -12.58 31.28
N ASN A 120 -1.11 -11.50 30.77
CA ASN A 120 -0.72 -10.13 31.14
C ASN A 120 -1.57 -9.65 32.34
N ALA A 121 -0.94 -9.59 33.51
CA ALA A 121 -1.61 -9.22 34.77
C ALA A 121 -2.05 -7.75 34.85
N GLU A 122 -1.55 -6.85 34.00
CA GLU A 122 -1.89 -5.41 34.06
C GLU A 122 -3.18 -5.05 33.30
N ILE A 123 -3.59 -5.90 32.35
CA ILE A 123 -4.76 -5.64 31.48
C ILE A 123 -5.78 -6.77 31.48
N ASN A 124 -5.60 -7.82 32.29
CA ASN A 124 -6.51 -8.99 32.38
C ASN A 124 -6.91 -9.57 31.00
N LYS A 125 -5.97 -9.59 30.04
CA LYS A 125 -6.18 -10.14 28.70
C LYS A 125 -5.19 -11.26 28.41
N CYS A 126 -5.73 -12.37 27.93
CA CYS A 126 -4.97 -13.53 27.48
C CYS A 126 -4.39 -13.25 26.08
N GLN A 127 -3.08 -13.33 25.91
CA GLN A 127 -2.42 -13.21 24.60
C GLN A 127 -2.00 -14.62 24.14
N LYS A 128 -2.53 -15.05 23.00
CA LYS A 128 -2.23 -16.36 22.39
C LYS A 128 -0.87 -16.30 21.69
N LEU A 129 0.02 -17.26 21.98
CA LEU A 129 1.37 -17.26 21.45
C LEU A 129 1.77 -18.62 20.86
N TYR A 130 2.41 -18.50 19.70
CA TYR A 130 3.14 -19.47 18.87
C TYR A 130 2.31 -20.48 18.07
N PRO A 131 2.49 -20.54 16.74
CA PRO A 131 2.08 -21.70 15.98
C PRO A 131 2.90 -22.90 16.47
N LYS A 132 2.26 -24.07 16.69
CA LYS A 132 2.98 -25.30 17.04
C LYS A 132 3.98 -25.69 15.94
N GLU A 133 3.62 -25.40 14.69
CA GLU A 133 4.36 -25.64 13.45
C GLU A 133 4.05 -24.48 12.50
N LEU A 134 5.05 -23.97 11.76
CA LEU A 134 4.85 -22.94 10.74
C LEU A 134 4.10 -23.50 9.52
N SER A 135 3.30 -22.68 8.84
CA SER A 135 2.74 -23.05 7.54
C SER A 135 3.83 -23.17 6.46
N ASP A 136 3.61 -24.04 5.47
CA ASP A 136 4.51 -24.18 4.30
C ASP A 136 4.70 -22.84 3.57
N ARG A 137 3.65 -22.00 3.54
CA ARG A 137 3.69 -20.64 2.99
C ARG A 137 4.74 -19.80 3.70
N THR A 138 4.72 -19.79 5.03
CA THR A 138 5.70 -19.03 5.84
C THR A 138 7.09 -19.60 5.67
N ILE A 139 7.27 -20.92 5.80
CA ILE A 139 8.57 -21.59 5.67
C ILE A 139 9.20 -21.25 4.32
N THR A 140 8.44 -21.40 3.23
CA THR A 140 8.92 -21.10 1.87
C THR A 140 9.30 -19.63 1.73
N PHE A 141 8.47 -18.73 2.27
CA PHE A 141 8.70 -17.29 2.18
C PHE A 141 9.96 -16.85 2.93
N VAL A 142 10.08 -17.16 4.23
CA VAL A 142 11.19 -16.64 5.07
C VAL A 142 12.52 -17.32 4.80
N ASN A 143 12.53 -18.48 4.13
CA ASN A 143 13.76 -19.12 3.66
C ASN A 143 14.25 -18.56 2.31
N ARG A 144 13.44 -17.74 1.61
CA ARG A 144 13.79 -17.14 0.32
C ARG A 144 13.97 -15.63 0.41
N PHE A 145 12.99 -14.92 0.99
CA PHE A 145 13.00 -13.47 1.08
C PHE A 145 13.67 -13.05 2.38
N GLN A 146 14.88 -12.51 2.29
CA GLN A 146 15.57 -11.91 3.42
C GLN A 146 14.99 -10.52 3.71
N LEU A 147 14.69 -10.24 4.97
CA LEU A 147 14.32 -8.91 5.43
C LEU A 147 15.57 -8.02 5.54
N LEU A 148 15.64 -6.94 4.76
CA LEU A 148 16.77 -5.99 4.84
C LEU A 148 16.44 -4.81 5.74
N PHE A 149 15.27 -4.19 5.51
CA PHE A 149 14.86 -2.99 6.24
C PHE A 149 13.34 -2.89 6.29
N HIS A 150 12.81 -2.35 7.38
CA HIS A 150 11.37 -2.15 7.57
C HIS A 150 11.11 -0.81 8.24
N GLN A 151 10.17 -0.06 7.67
CA GLN A 151 9.59 1.15 8.24
C GLN A 151 8.21 0.80 8.81
N PRO A 152 8.05 0.82 10.15
CA PRO A 152 6.75 0.73 10.80
C PRO A 152 5.90 1.96 10.45
N ASN A 153 4.61 1.94 10.78
CA ASN A 153 3.71 3.06 10.50
C ASN A 153 4.30 4.40 10.98
N THR A 154 4.50 5.32 10.04
CA THR A 154 4.80 6.72 10.35
C THR A 154 3.54 7.42 10.83
N GLU A 155 3.66 8.68 11.25
CA GLU A 155 2.50 9.52 11.58
C GLU A 155 1.52 9.71 10.41
N SER A 156 1.98 9.52 9.17
CA SER A 156 1.13 9.60 7.98
C SER A 156 0.39 8.29 7.67
N GLY A 157 0.70 7.21 8.39
CA GLY A 157 0.25 5.85 8.09
C GLY A 157 1.08 5.15 7.01
N PHE A 158 2.19 5.73 6.55
CA PHE A 158 3.10 5.07 5.61
C PHE A 158 3.85 3.93 6.29
N SER A 159 3.97 2.80 5.61
CA SER A 159 4.84 1.68 6.01
C SER A 159 5.37 0.97 4.77
N ALA A 160 6.62 0.51 4.85
CA ALA A 160 7.29 -0.14 3.76
C ALA A 160 8.33 -1.15 4.24
N THR A 161 8.65 -2.11 3.37
CA THR A 161 9.65 -3.12 3.64
C THR A 161 10.54 -3.33 2.42
N LEU A 162 11.85 -3.38 2.64
CA LEU A 162 12.83 -3.79 1.65
C LEU A 162 13.21 -5.26 1.92
N PHE A 163 12.95 -6.11 0.94
CA PHE A 163 13.36 -7.50 0.94
C PHE A 163 14.49 -7.75 -0.07
N ARG A 164 15.25 -8.82 0.16
CA ARG A 164 16.14 -9.42 -0.82
C ARG A 164 15.71 -10.84 -1.15
N ASP A 165 15.44 -11.13 -2.42
CA ASP A 165 15.20 -12.48 -2.91
C ASP A 165 16.53 -13.22 -3.09
N THR A 166 16.80 -14.18 -2.20
CA THR A 166 18.02 -15.00 -2.23
C THR A 166 18.04 -16.02 -3.36
N GLN A 167 16.92 -16.19 -4.07
CA GLN A 167 16.75 -17.11 -5.20
C GLN A 167 16.38 -16.37 -6.49
N ALA A 168 16.65 -15.06 -6.58
CA ALA A 168 16.37 -14.28 -7.78
C ALA A 168 17.13 -14.83 -9.01
N ASP A 169 16.45 -14.85 -10.15
CA ASP A 169 17.03 -15.30 -11.42
C ASP A 169 18.14 -14.37 -11.95
N SER A 170 18.23 -13.15 -11.41
CA SER A 170 19.27 -12.17 -11.76
C SER A 170 19.56 -11.21 -10.61
N LYS A 171 20.77 -10.64 -10.59
CA LYS A 171 21.15 -9.60 -9.61
C LYS A 171 20.23 -8.38 -9.64
N ASP A 172 19.73 -8.04 -10.82
CA ASP A 172 18.82 -6.90 -11.03
C ASP A 172 17.40 -7.18 -10.52
N SER A 173 17.13 -8.40 -10.06
CA SER A 173 15.83 -8.83 -9.51
C SER A 173 15.92 -9.23 -8.04
N GLU A 174 17.07 -8.98 -7.38
CA GLU A 174 17.26 -9.35 -5.98
C GLU A 174 16.49 -8.44 -5.01
N HIS A 175 16.31 -7.16 -5.31
CA HIS A 175 15.78 -6.18 -4.35
C HIS A 175 14.31 -5.88 -4.61
N ILE A 176 13.48 -6.08 -3.58
CA ILE A 176 12.03 -5.92 -3.66
C ILE A 176 11.59 -4.89 -2.64
N LEU A 177 11.05 -3.77 -3.13
CA LEU A 177 10.50 -2.68 -2.34
C LEU A 177 8.98 -2.87 -2.23
N ALA A 178 8.49 -3.22 -1.05
CA ALA A 178 7.07 -3.46 -0.79
C ALA A 178 6.45 -2.29 -0.02
N PHE A 179 5.48 -1.61 -0.63
CA PHE A 179 4.69 -0.55 0.03
C PHE A 179 3.38 -1.12 0.57
N ARG A 180 3.14 -0.88 1.85
CA ARG A 180 1.92 -1.30 2.53
C ARG A 180 0.76 -0.34 2.21
N GLY A 181 -0.46 -0.85 2.18
CA GLY A 181 -1.67 -0.03 2.18
C GLY A 181 -2.29 0.18 3.57
N THR A 182 -3.49 0.78 3.55
CA THR A 182 -4.51 0.93 4.59
C THR A 182 -4.64 -0.21 5.64
N GLU A 183 -4.41 -0.06 6.97
CA GLU A 183 -4.69 -1.15 7.94
C GLU A 183 -5.98 -1.03 8.74
N ASP A 184 -6.40 0.17 9.15
CA ASP A 184 -7.51 0.29 10.10
C ASP A 184 -8.85 0.15 9.39
N SER A 185 -9.74 -0.76 9.81
CA SER A 185 -10.98 -1.06 9.08
C SER A 185 -11.97 0.11 8.97
N LYS A 186 -11.76 1.20 9.72
CA LYS A 186 -12.42 2.50 9.52
C LYS A 186 -11.59 3.46 8.63
N ASP A 187 -10.27 3.36 8.64
CA ASP A 187 -9.34 4.16 7.81
C ASP A 187 -9.10 3.57 6.40
N ILE A 188 -9.33 2.28 6.18
CA ILE A 188 -9.37 1.66 4.85
C ILE A 188 -10.47 2.39 4.05
N PHE A 189 -11.62 2.64 4.69
CA PHE A 189 -12.68 3.48 4.13
C PHE A 189 -12.16 4.91 3.89
N GLU A 190 -11.62 5.64 4.87
CA GLU A 190 -11.24 7.06 4.69
C GLU A 190 -10.04 7.31 3.75
N ALA A 191 -9.01 6.46 3.78
CA ALA A 191 -7.77 6.66 3.00
C ALA A 191 -7.92 6.20 1.53
N ASP A 192 -8.61 5.09 1.27
CA ASP A 192 -8.91 4.67 -0.11
C ASP A 192 -10.03 5.55 -0.71
N VAL A 193 -10.90 6.14 0.14
CA VAL A 193 -11.84 7.21 -0.23
C VAL A 193 -11.14 8.57 -0.42
N SER A 194 -9.98 8.85 0.20
CA SER A 194 -9.22 10.09 -0.08
C SER A 194 -8.77 10.19 -1.54
N LEU A 195 -8.53 9.04 -2.19
CA LEU A 195 -8.26 8.91 -3.62
C LEU A 195 -9.51 9.15 -4.50
N ILE A 196 -10.72 8.92 -3.95
CA ILE A 196 -12.00 9.32 -4.57
C ILE A 196 -12.08 10.85 -4.69
N GLY A 197 -11.42 11.57 -3.79
CA GLY A 197 -11.17 13.02 -3.88
C GLY A 197 -10.24 13.45 -5.02
N GLY A 198 -9.63 12.49 -5.72
CA GLY A 198 -8.75 12.72 -6.86
C GLY A 198 -7.41 13.36 -6.50
N ALA A 199 -6.96 13.26 -5.25
CA ALA A 199 -5.71 13.86 -4.76
C ALA A 199 -4.67 12.79 -4.37
N ILE A 200 -3.39 13.13 -4.44
CA ILE A 200 -2.30 12.26 -3.97
C ILE A 200 -2.16 12.36 -2.45
N PRO A 201 -1.94 11.24 -1.73
CA PRO A 201 -1.60 11.25 -0.31
C PRO A 201 -0.18 11.83 -0.11
N LYS A 202 -0.04 13.16 -0.04
CA LYS A 202 1.27 13.82 -0.13
C LYS A 202 2.25 13.40 0.97
N LYS A 203 1.77 13.22 2.21
CA LYS A 203 2.61 12.79 3.32
C LYS A 203 3.20 11.40 3.09
N GLN A 204 2.35 10.43 2.75
CA GLN A 204 2.83 9.07 2.46
C GLN A 204 3.72 9.02 1.22
N TYR A 205 3.47 9.88 0.23
CA TYR A 205 4.37 10.03 -0.92
C TYR A 205 5.75 10.59 -0.53
N LEU A 206 5.82 11.57 0.37
CA LEU A 206 7.09 12.09 0.87
C LEU A 206 7.80 11.05 1.75
N ASP A 207 7.08 10.38 2.66
CA ASP A 207 7.63 9.29 3.48
C ASP A 207 8.14 8.12 2.62
N MET A 208 7.51 7.86 1.46
CA MET A 208 8.00 6.91 0.46
C MET A 208 9.36 7.31 -0.12
N LEU A 209 9.57 8.60 -0.41
CA LEU A 209 10.87 9.10 -0.86
C LEU A 209 11.91 9.05 0.27
N ASP A 210 11.52 9.38 1.50
CA ASP A 210 12.37 9.29 2.69
C ASP A 210 12.84 7.86 2.93
N PHE A 211 11.93 6.89 2.88
CA PHE A 211 12.27 5.47 3.05
C PHE A 211 13.27 4.99 2.01
N TYR A 212 13.08 5.37 0.74
CA TYR A 212 14.04 5.04 -0.30
C TYR A 212 15.41 5.69 -0.04
N GLY A 213 15.43 6.96 0.37
CA GLY A 213 16.66 7.66 0.78
C GLY A 213 17.38 6.94 1.93
N GLU A 214 16.64 6.55 2.97
CA GLU A 214 17.18 5.78 4.09
C GLU A 214 17.75 4.43 3.67
N CYS A 215 17.12 3.75 2.70
CA CYS A 215 17.65 2.49 2.16
C CYS A 215 19.04 2.67 1.52
N ILE A 216 19.29 3.83 0.90
CA ILE A 216 20.61 4.19 0.34
C ILE A 216 21.57 4.57 1.46
N GLU A 217 21.17 5.45 2.39
CA GLU A 217 22.02 5.92 3.47
C GLU A 217 22.51 4.77 4.35
N LYS A 218 21.65 3.78 4.61
CA LYS A 218 21.98 2.55 5.35
C LYS A 218 22.71 1.51 4.49
N SER A 219 23.02 1.83 3.24
CA SER A 219 23.78 0.99 2.31
C SER A 219 23.12 -0.36 1.99
N TYR A 220 21.79 -0.47 2.11
CA TYR A 220 21.06 -1.65 1.64
C TYR A 220 20.97 -1.69 0.12
N ILE A 221 20.86 -0.52 -0.52
CA ILE A 221 20.84 -0.33 -1.97
C ILE A 221 21.66 0.92 -2.35
N THR A 222 21.80 1.17 -3.65
CA THR A 222 22.39 2.39 -4.22
C THR A 222 21.38 3.08 -5.12
N GLU A 223 21.64 4.33 -5.54
CA GLU A 223 20.80 5.03 -6.52
C GLU A 223 20.64 4.32 -7.87
N SER A 224 21.56 3.39 -8.18
CA SER A 224 21.57 2.61 -9.42
C SER A 224 21.03 1.20 -9.26
N THR A 225 20.72 0.75 -8.04
CA THR A 225 20.26 -0.61 -7.79
C THR A 225 18.89 -0.82 -8.43
N PRO A 226 18.74 -1.77 -9.37
CA PRO A 226 17.44 -2.09 -9.94
C PRO A 226 16.52 -2.68 -8.88
N LEU A 227 15.27 -2.21 -8.85
CA LEU A 227 14.25 -2.58 -7.88
C LEU A 227 13.05 -3.19 -8.58
N ILE A 228 12.55 -4.28 -7.99
CA ILE A 228 11.16 -4.70 -8.15
C ILE A 228 10.35 -3.94 -7.11
N VAL A 229 9.30 -3.24 -7.51
CA VAL A 229 8.46 -2.48 -6.56
C VAL A 229 7.04 -3.04 -6.57
N VAL A 230 6.52 -3.32 -5.39
CA VAL A 230 5.27 -4.06 -5.20
C VAL A 230 4.37 -3.34 -4.20
N GLY A 231 3.05 -3.43 -4.40
CA GLY A 231 2.11 -2.85 -3.45
C GLY A 231 0.68 -3.26 -3.68
N HIS A 232 -0.10 -3.26 -2.60
CA HIS A 232 -1.53 -3.55 -2.59
C HIS A 232 -2.33 -2.32 -2.16
N SER A 233 -3.52 -2.13 -2.71
CA SER A 233 -4.39 -0.97 -2.40
C SER A 233 -3.62 0.36 -2.55
N LEU A 234 -3.68 1.25 -1.56
CA LEU A 234 -2.89 2.48 -1.46
C LEU A 234 -1.39 2.26 -1.65
N GLY A 235 -0.83 1.14 -1.17
CA GLY A 235 0.56 0.77 -1.40
C GLY A 235 0.87 0.53 -2.89
N GLY A 236 -0.10 0.02 -3.65
CA GLY A 236 0.01 -0.06 -5.11
C GLY A 236 -0.06 1.32 -5.78
N CYS A 237 -0.82 2.28 -5.23
CA CYS A 237 -0.85 3.65 -5.73
C CYS A 237 0.51 4.33 -5.49
N LEU A 238 1.10 4.14 -4.30
CA LEU A 238 2.47 4.57 -4.00
C LEU A 238 3.49 3.91 -4.94
N THR A 239 3.30 2.62 -5.28
CA THR A 239 4.13 1.93 -6.27
C THR A 239 4.08 2.60 -7.65
N GLN A 240 2.90 3.04 -8.09
CA GLN A 240 2.75 3.80 -9.34
C GLN A 240 3.38 5.20 -9.25
N LEU A 241 3.24 5.89 -8.11
CA LEU A 241 3.89 7.18 -7.85
C LEU A 241 5.42 7.06 -7.82
N PHE A 242 5.95 5.96 -7.31
CA PHE A 242 7.36 5.61 -7.38
C PHE A 242 7.80 5.50 -8.85
N ALA A 243 7.09 4.72 -9.68
CA ALA A 243 7.41 4.62 -11.10
C ALA A 243 7.43 5.99 -11.80
N LEU A 244 6.43 6.84 -11.53
CA LEU A 244 6.38 8.21 -12.07
C LEU A 244 7.56 9.08 -11.61
N SER A 245 8.09 8.87 -10.41
CA SER A 245 9.17 9.69 -9.83
C SER A 245 10.57 9.22 -10.24
N PHE A 246 10.71 7.93 -10.56
CA PHE A 246 12.00 7.28 -10.76
C PHE A 246 12.25 6.77 -12.19
N ALA A 247 11.21 6.50 -12.99
CA ALA A 247 11.36 6.11 -14.39
C ALA A 247 11.26 7.33 -15.31
N THR A 248 12.37 7.73 -15.90
CA THR A 248 12.42 8.80 -16.93
C THR A 248 12.67 8.20 -18.31
N PRO A 249 12.44 8.94 -19.41
CA PRO A 249 12.75 8.48 -20.76
C PRO A 249 14.22 8.07 -20.97
N THR A 250 15.15 8.66 -20.21
CA THR A 250 16.60 8.42 -20.33
C THR A 250 17.18 7.56 -19.20
N HIS A 251 16.46 7.41 -18.09
CA HIS A 251 16.88 6.65 -16.91
C HIS A 251 15.67 5.92 -16.31
N SER A 252 15.51 4.63 -16.65
CA SER A 252 14.47 3.76 -16.08
C SER A 252 15.03 2.51 -15.42
N ASN A 253 16.36 2.31 -15.43
CA ASN A 253 17.00 1.08 -14.97
C ASN A 253 16.78 0.78 -13.48
N ILE A 254 16.46 1.80 -12.69
CA ILE A 254 16.10 1.62 -11.28
C ILE A 254 14.74 0.91 -11.12
N VAL A 255 13.78 1.13 -12.02
CA VAL A 255 12.49 0.44 -12.00
C VAL A 255 12.59 -0.78 -12.91
N LYS A 256 12.94 -1.93 -12.31
CA LYS A 256 13.07 -3.18 -13.05
C LYS A 256 11.71 -3.72 -13.47
N GLU A 257 10.86 -3.97 -12.48
CA GLU A 257 9.49 -4.49 -12.63
C GLU A 257 8.58 -3.86 -11.56
N ILE A 258 7.30 -3.67 -11.89
CA ILE A 258 6.28 -3.10 -11.01
C ILE A 258 5.12 -4.08 -10.90
N TYR A 259 4.66 -4.36 -9.69
CA TYR A 259 3.49 -5.20 -9.43
C TYR A 259 2.51 -4.53 -8.49
N THR A 260 1.32 -4.20 -8.98
CA THR A 260 0.25 -3.65 -8.14
C THR A 260 -0.88 -4.65 -8.00
N PHE A 261 -1.43 -4.80 -6.81
CA PHE A 261 -2.54 -5.71 -6.53
C PHE A 261 -3.75 -4.91 -6.05
N ASN A 262 -4.90 -5.04 -6.73
CA ASN A 262 -6.17 -4.39 -6.36
C ASN A 262 -6.00 -2.90 -6.01
N SER A 263 -5.27 -2.19 -6.86
CA SER A 263 -4.77 -0.86 -6.55
C SER A 263 -5.51 0.23 -7.34
N PRO A 264 -5.74 1.40 -6.72
CA PRO A 264 -6.22 2.58 -7.43
C PRO A 264 -5.10 3.23 -8.26
N GLY A 265 -5.48 3.83 -9.38
CA GLY A 265 -4.56 4.38 -10.38
C GLY A 265 -4.04 5.78 -10.08
N ALA A 266 -2.73 5.99 -10.18
CA ALA A 266 -2.07 7.23 -9.75
C ALA A 266 -1.91 8.32 -10.84
N LYS A 267 -2.04 7.96 -12.13
CA LYS A 267 -1.66 8.82 -13.27
C LYS A 267 -2.41 10.14 -13.33
N LYS A 268 -3.68 10.17 -12.92
CA LYS A 268 -4.55 11.35 -12.98
C LYS A 268 -4.80 12.05 -11.64
N LEU A 269 -4.24 11.55 -10.54
CA LEU A 269 -4.40 12.19 -9.24
C LEU A 269 -3.76 13.59 -9.24
N ASP A 270 -4.42 14.55 -8.60
CA ASP A 270 -3.92 15.90 -8.44
C ASP A 270 -2.94 15.94 -7.26
N PHE A 271 -1.72 16.42 -7.49
CA PHE A 271 -0.75 16.61 -6.40
C PHE A 271 -1.02 17.90 -5.62
N ASN A 272 -1.85 18.81 -6.17
CA ASN A 272 -2.19 20.12 -5.60
C ASN A 272 -1.01 20.80 -4.88
N ALA A 273 0.15 20.77 -5.52
CA ALA A 273 1.40 21.39 -5.12
C ALA A 273 2.25 21.62 -6.39
N VAL A 274 3.19 22.55 -6.32
CA VAL A 274 4.15 22.84 -7.38
C VAL A 274 5.56 22.93 -6.81
N LEU A 275 6.53 22.44 -7.57
CA LEU A 275 7.93 22.61 -7.27
C LEU A 275 8.41 23.94 -7.88
N ILE A 276 9.07 24.77 -7.07
CA ILE A 276 9.74 25.98 -7.54
C ILE A 276 11.21 25.94 -7.13
N ASP A 277 12.05 26.58 -7.93
CA ASP A 277 13.47 26.77 -7.66
C ASP A 277 13.70 28.25 -7.33
N MET A 278 14.23 28.57 -6.15
CA MET A 278 14.45 29.97 -5.77
C MET A 278 15.54 30.68 -6.59
N ASN A 279 16.34 29.95 -7.35
CA ASN A 279 17.30 30.51 -8.32
C ASN A 279 16.63 30.85 -9.67
N ASP A 280 15.47 30.27 -9.98
CA ASP A 280 14.69 30.62 -11.17
C ASP A 280 14.17 32.07 -11.09
N ASN A 281 13.73 32.58 -12.24
CA ASN A 281 13.05 33.87 -12.30
C ASN A 281 11.79 33.87 -11.41
N TYR A 282 11.67 34.87 -10.53
CA TYR A 282 10.53 35.00 -9.61
C TYR A 282 9.19 35.01 -10.35
N ALA A 283 9.10 35.65 -11.52
CA ALA A 283 7.87 35.71 -12.29
C ALA A 283 7.45 34.32 -12.79
N ASP A 284 8.41 33.47 -13.19
CA ASP A 284 8.14 32.10 -13.62
C ASP A 284 7.68 31.24 -12.43
N ASN A 285 8.31 31.39 -11.27
CA ASN A 285 7.87 30.74 -10.03
C ASN A 285 6.46 31.17 -9.60
N LEU A 286 6.16 32.47 -9.72
CA LEU A 286 4.81 32.98 -9.48
C LEU A 286 3.82 32.35 -10.47
N GLN A 287 4.15 32.21 -11.76
CA GLN A 287 3.29 31.52 -12.72
C GLN A 287 3.07 30.05 -12.34
N LYS A 288 4.12 29.33 -11.94
CA LYS A 288 4.01 27.95 -11.43
C LYS A 288 3.01 27.89 -10.27
N VAL A 289 3.14 28.75 -9.25
CA VAL A 289 2.20 28.80 -8.10
C VAL A 289 0.78 29.16 -8.52
N LEU A 290 0.59 30.06 -9.48
CA LEU A 290 -0.73 30.42 -10.01
C LEU A 290 -1.39 29.29 -10.83
N THR A 291 -0.67 28.22 -11.17
CA THR A 291 -1.31 27.02 -11.76
C THR A 291 -2.10 26.20 -10.75
N LEU A 292 -1.86 26.37 -9.45
CA LEU A 292 -2.61 25.70 -8.40
C LEU A 292 -4.10 26.06 -8.49
N LYS A 293 -4.94 25.02 -8.56
CA LYS A 293 -6.38 25.17 -8.67
C LYS A 293 -6.92 25.96 -7.48
N ARG A 294 -8.06 26.62 -7.69
CA ARG A 294 -8.80 27.40 -6.66
C ARG A 294 -8.11 28.67 -6.15
N ILE A 295 -6.82 28.90 -6.40
CA ILE A 295 -6.13 30.15 -5.99
C ILE A 295 -5.74 31.08 -7.13
N LYS A 296 -5.72 30.61 -8.38
CA LYS A 296 -5.31 31.39 -9.56
C LYS A 296 -6.03 32.74 -9.73
N TYR A 297 -7.25 32.87 -9.21
CA TYR A 297 -8.07 34.08 -9.28
C TYR A 297 -7.65 35.16 -8.28
N HIS A 298 -6.81 34.83 -7.29
CA HIS A 298 -6.36 35.75 -6.24
C HIS A 298 -4.91 36.21 -6.45
N LYS A 299 -4.51 36.47 -7.70
CA LYS A 299 -3.12 36.71 -8.11
C LYS A 299 -2.36 37.68 -7.21
N ASN A 300 -2.93 38.86 -6.92
CA ASN A 300 -2.24 39.88 -6.12
C ASN A 300 -1.96 39.39 -4.69
N LYS A 301 -2.88 38.62 -4.10
CA LYS A 301 -2.71 38.04 -2.77
C LYS A 301 -1.72 36.89 -2.76
N ILE A 302 -1.72 36.06 -3.81
CA ILE A 302 -0.71 35.02 -3.97
C ILE A 302 0.70 35.60 -4.16
N ASP A 303 0.84 36.69 -4.92
CA ASP A 303 2.12 37.40 -5.07
C ASP A 303 2.61 37.97 -3.73
N GLU A 304 1.74 38.60 -2.93
CA GLU A 304 2.05 39.06 -1.57
C GLU A 304 2.52 37.92 -0.66
N LEU A 305 1.74 36.82 -0.59
CA LEU A 305 2.07 35.65 0.24
C LEU A 305 3.38 34.99 -0.20
N LEU A 306 3.61 34.84 -1.51
CA LEU A 306 4.82 34.23 -2.04
C LEU A 306 6.05 35.12 -1.79
N LYS A 307 5.93 36.44 -1.89
CA LYS A 307 6.98 37.38 -1.49
C LYS A 307 7.32 37.21 -0.02
N GLU A 308 6.33 37.08 0.86
CA GLU A 308 6.57 36.87 2.29
C GLU A 308 7.30 35.54 2.55
N ILE A 309 6.94 34.45 1.84
CA ILE A 309 7.69 33.18 1.89
C ILE A 309 9.15 33.41 1.48
N TYR A 310 9.41 34.06 0.34
CA TYR A 310 10.77 34.36 -0.13
C TYR A 310 11.56 35.19 0.90
N GLN A 311 10.94 36.18 1.53
CA GLN A 311 11.60 36.98 2.57
C GLN A 311 11.89 36.14 3.81
N LYS A 312 10.98 35.27 4.24
CA LYS A 312 11.22 34.37 5.38
C LYS A 312 12.32 33.37 5.09
N CYS A 313 12.37 32.77 3.89
CA CYS A 313 13.47 31.89 3.46
C CYS A 313 14.82 32.62 3.44
N LYS A 314 14.85 33.92 3.14
CA LYS A 314 16.08 34.74 3.16
C LYS A 314 16.51 35.17 4.57
N ASN A 315 15.54 35.45 5.46
CA ASN A 315 15.78 35.98 6.80
C ASN A 315 15.96 34.88 7.87
N GLY A 316 15.37 33.70 7.66
CA GLY A 316 15.68 32.50 8.42
C GLY A 316 17.07 32.02 7.99
N TYR A 317 18.01 32.05 8.92
CA TYR A 317 19.42 31.73 8.72
C TYR A 317 19.61 30.24 8.37
N ASP A 318 19.20 29.81 7.16
CA ASP A 318 19.76 28.64 6.48
C ASP A 318 19.48 28.62 4.95
N MET A 319 19.94 29.65 4.23
CA MET A 319 20.36 29.54 2.81
C MET A 319 21.90 29.41 2.59
N PRO A 320 22.74 28.82 3.48
CA PRO A 320 24.19 28.75 3.34
C PRO A 320 24.71 27.42 2.75
N ASN A 321 23.84 26.44 2.44
CA ASN A 321 24.25 25.23 1.73
C ASN A 321 23.62 25.24 0.33
N ALA A 322 24.44 25.08 -0.71
CA ALA A 322 24.04 25.04 -2.13
C ALA A 322 22.91 24.04 -2.45
N ASN A 323 22.57 23.14 -1.53
CA ASN A 323 21.70 22.00 -1.73
C ASN A 323 20.21 22.24 -1.41
N PHE A 324 19.81 23.38 -0.81
CA PHE A 324 18.40 23.65 -0.43
C PHE A 324 17.80 24.84 -1.19
N HIS A 325 17.79 24.65 -2.50
CA HIS A 325 17.18 25.42 -3.57
C HIS A 325 15.68 25.58 -3.66
N HIS A 326 15.05 24.45 -3.34
CA HIS A 326 13.80 24.06 -3.94
C HIS A 326 12.72 24.12 -2.89
N LEU A 327 11.59 24.71 -3.27
CA LEU A 327 10.40 24.75 -2.44
C LEU A 327 9.30 23.93 -3.09
N LEU A 328 8.72 23.03 -2.31
CA LEU A 328 7.41 22.49 -2.64
C LEU A 328 6.36 23.42 -2.05
N ILE A 329 5.61 24.08 -2.94
CA ILE A 329 4.54 25.00 -2.56
C ILE A 329 3.19 24.33 -2.78
N SER A 330 2.35 24.33 -1.74
CA SER A 330 0.95 23.93 -1.84
C SER A 330 0.04 25.03 -1.35
N ALA A 331 -1.23 24.96 -1.75
CA ALA A 331 -2.23 25.97 -1.39
C ALA A 331 -3.50 25.33 -0.85
N LYS A 332 -4.00 25.91 0.25
CA LYS A 332 -5.31 25.62 0.82
C LYS A 332 -6.24 26.80 0.64
N VAL A 333 -7.48 26.50 0.28
CA VAL A 333 -8.58 27.45 0.25
C VAL A 333 -9.67 26.94 1.19
N GLU A 334 -9.90 27.64 2.29
CA GLU A 334 -10.95 27.34 3.26
C GLU A 334 -12.05 28.40 3.15
N ARG A 335 -13.31 27.98 3.12
CA ARG A 335 -14.45 28.88 3.25
C ARG A 335 -14.89 28.93 4.71
N ASP A 336 -15.20 30.13 5.20
CA ASP A 336 -15.82 30.28 6.51
C ASP A 336 -17.26 29.73 6.46
N THR A 337 -17.50 28.65 7.21
CA THR A 337 -18.78 27.94 7.29
C THR A 337 -19.89 28.78 7.92
N SER A 338 -19.53 29.87 8.62
CA SER A 338 -20.49 30.70 9.35
C SER A 338 -21.01 31.91 8.57
N SER A 339 -20.32 32.35 7.51
CA SER A 339 -20.67 33.59 6.81
C SER A 339 -20.76 33.49 5.29
N TYR A 340 -20.33 32.38 4.65
CA TYR A 340 -20.25 32.16 3.19
C TYR A 340 -19.57 33.31 2.38
N SER A 341 -18.97 34.30 3.04
CA SER A 341 -18.49 35.57 2.47
C SER A 341 -16.99 35.79 2.69
N GLN A 342 -16.32 34.89 3.41
CA GLN A 342 -14.88 34.95 3.63
C GLN A 342 -14.19 33.67 3.14
N ILE A 343 -13.09 33.87 2.42
CA ILE A 343 -12.20 32.82 1.96
C ILE A 343 -10.84 33.04 2.62
N LYS A 344 -10.32 31.99 3.26
CA LYS A 344 -8.95 31.94 3.74
C LYS A 344 -8.09 31.18 2.75
N ILE A 345 -7.07 31.85 2.23
CA ILE A 345 -6.06 31.25 1.37
C ILE A 345 -4.79 31.08 2.20
N THR A 346 -4.25 29.87 2.24
CA THR A 346 -2.98 29.58 2.92
C THR A 346 -2.00 28.98 1.94
N LEU A 347 -0.83 29.61 1.80
CA LEU A 347 0.31 29.00 1.12
C LEU A 347 1.19 28.29 2.13
N TYR A 348 1.60 27.09 1.76
CA TYR A 348 2.44 26.22 2.54
C TYR A 348 3.71 25.91 1.77
N ALA A 349 4.87 26.02 2.44
CA ALA A 349 6.17 25.80 1.84
C ALA A 349 7.01 24.79 2.63
N ILE A 350 7.65 23.87 1.90
CA ILE A 350 8.61 22.89 2.42
C ILE A 350 9.91 23.03 1.64
N HIS A 351 11.04 23.09 2.34
CA HIS A 351 12.37 23.00 1.73
C HIS A 351 12.66 21.57 1.31
N LEU A 352 13.17 21.40 0.10
CA LEU A 352 13.62 20.12 -0.43
C LEU A 352 15.12 20.19 -0.76
N ASN A 353 15.83 19.10 -0.51
CA ASN A 353 17.14 18.92 -1.11
C ASN A 353 17.01 18.57 -2.61
N GLU A 354 18.12 18.64 -3.33
CA GLU A 354 18.20 18.33 -4.76
C GLU A 354 17.69 16.92 -5.11
N PHE A 355 17.96 15.93 -4.27
CA PHE A 355 17.48 14.56 -4.49
C PHE A 355 15.94 14.51 -4.56
N TYR A 356 15.22 15.04 -3.56
CA TYR A 356 13.75 15.06 -3.55
C TYR A 356 13.18 15.91 -4.69
N ALA A 357 13.78 17.09 -4.92
CA ALA A 357 13.36 17.99 -5.99
C ALA A 357 13.37 17.29 -7.35
N ASN A 358 14.46 16.58 -7.66
CA ASN A 358 14.61 15.83 -8.90
C ASN A 358 13.54 14.73 -9.05
N LYS A 359 13.21 14.00 -7.97
CA LYS A 359 12.16 12.95 -8.03
C LYS A 359 10.77 13.53 -8.25
N ILE A 360 10.47 14.66 -7.60
CA ILE A 360 9.19 15.37 -7.74
C ILE A 360 9.07 16.01 -9.13
N GLU A 361 10.15 16.57 -9.66
CA GLU A 361 10.20 17.12 -11.02
C GLU A 361 9.96 16.04 -12.08
N ASN A 362 10.61 14.87 -11.95
CA ASN A 362 10.36 13.72 -12.82
C ASN A 362 8.90 13.29 -12.78
N PHE A 363 8.33 13.21 -11.58
CA PHE A 363 6.92 12.91 -11.37
C PHE A 363 6.01 13.89 -12.13
N PHE A 364 6.23 15.20 -11.98
CA PHE A 364 5.45 16.22 -12.70
C PHE A 364 5.64 16.10 -14.21
N THR A 365 6.87 15.95 -14.67
CA THR A 365 7.21 15.84 -16.09
C THR A 365 6.49 14.65 -16.73
N ASN A 366 6.58 13.47 -16.11
CA ASN A 366 5.92 12.26 -16.59
C ASN A 366 4.39 12.41 -16.61
N LYS A 367 3.80 13.09 -15.63
CA LYS A 367 2.36 13.41 -15.65
C LYS A 367 1.98 14.36 -16.78
N MET A 368 2.80 15.39 -17.04
CA MET A 368 2.54 16.39 -18.08
C MET A 368 2.67 15.83 -19.50
N LEU A 369 3.65 14.95 -19.74
CA LEU A 369 3.90 14.37 -21.06
C LEU A 369 2.71 13.52 -21.57
N GLN A 370 1.90 12.96 -20.67
CA GLN A 370 0.78 12.06 -20.98
C GLN A 370 1.15 10.83 -21.84
N GLN A 371 2.44 10.53 -21.97
CA GLN A 371 2.96 9.37 -22.69
C GLN A 371 3.20 8.19 -21.74
N PRO A 372 3.26 6.95 -22.26
CA PRO A 372 3.69 5.80 -21.48
C PRO A 372 5.11 5.97 -20.92
N LEU A 373 5.35 5.47 -19.70
CA LEU A 373 6.68 5.44 -19.11
C LEU A 373 7.60 4.50 -19.90
N ALA A 374 8.90 4.76 -19.86
CA ALA A 374 9.90 3.91 -20.50
C ALA A 374 9.86 2.45 -19.97
N CYS A 375 9.45 2.25 -18.72
CA CYS A 375 9.29 0.93 -18.10
C CYS A 375 7.90 0.30 -18.26
N LYS A 376 7.01 0.84 -19.11
CA LYS A 376 5.61 0.35 -19.28
C LYS A 376 5.50 -1.16 -19.48
N ASP A 377 6.46 -1.76 -20.19
CA ASP A 377 6.42 -3.19 -20.53
C ASP A 377 6.79 -4.07 -19.33
N SER A 378 7.34 -3.48 -18.27
CA SER A 378 7.65 -4.12 -16.99
C SER A 378 6.64 -3.76 -15.88
N ILE A 379 5.55 -3.07 -16.23
CA ILE A 379 4.49 -2.71 -15.27
C ILE A 379 3.36 -3.74 -15.38
N HIS A 380 3.02 -4.35 -14.25
CA HIS A 380 1.99 -5.38 -14.11
C HIS A 380 0.94 -4.94 -13.07
N HIS A 381 -0.29 -4.76 -13.53
CA HIS A 381 -1.46 -4.51 -12.70
C HIS A 381 -2.28 -5.79 -12.58
N ILE A 382 -2.40 -6.33 -11.37
CA ILE A 382 -3.17 -7.53 -11.06
C ILE A 382 -4.44 -7.09 -10.33
N GLU A 383 -5.57 -7.39 -10.94
CA GLU A 383 -6.89 -6.96 -10.50
C GLU A 383 -7.75 -8.20 -10.26
N ALA A 384 -8.33 -8.29 -9.06
CA ALA A 384 -9.40 -9.22 -8.77
C ALA A 384 -10.60 -8.91 -9.68
N ASP A 385 -11.20 -9.97 -10.19
CA ASP A 385 -12.34 -9.98 -11.08
C ASP A 385 -13.32 -11.07 -10.62
N ASP A 386 -14.48 -11.12 -11.24
CA ASP A 386 -15.58 -12.00 -10.82
C ASP A 386 -16.23 -12.77 -11.95
N ASP A 387 -15.79 -12.52 -13.17
CA ASP A 387 -16.06 -13.39 -14.29
C ASP A 387 -14.76 -13.75 -15.05
N SER A 388 -14.88 -14.53 -16.12
CA SER A 388 -13.74 -14.89 -16.96
C SER A 388 -13.58 -14.00 -18.18
N ASN A 389 -14.37 -12.94 -18.32
CA ASN A 389 -14.35 -12.10 -19.50
C ASN A 389 -13.17 -11.13 -19.43
N PRO A 390 -12.11 -11.35 -20.23
CA PRO A 390 -10.93 -10.50 -20.16
C PRO A 390 -11.20 -9.06 -20.60
N ASN A 391 -12.35 -8.77 -21.22
CA ASN A 391 -12.66 -7.48 -21.82
C ASN A 391 -13.60 -6.63 -20.95
N ASN A 392 -13.96 -7.09 -19.76
CA ASN A 392 -14.67 -6.27 -18.80
C ASN A 392 -14.13 -6.52 -17.39
N ASN A 393 -14.32 -5.57 -16.50
CA ASN A 393 -14.19 -5.75 -15.06
C ASN A 393 -15.50 -5.19 -14.49
N LYS A 394 -16.63 -5.83 -14.81
CA LYS A 394 -17.95 -5.18 -14.75
C LYS A 394 -18.89 -5.73 -13.68
N LYS A 395 -18.51 -6.75 -12.89
CA LYS A 395 -19.50 -7.41 -12.02
C LYS A 395 -19.13 -7.53 -10.53
N ILE A 396 -17.88 -7.42 -10.08
CA ILE A 396 -17.55 -7.16 -8.66
C ILE A 396 -17.18 -5.71 -8.46
N ASP A 397 -17.74 -5.11 -7.40
CA ASP A 397 -17.55 -3.74 -6.92
C ASP A 397 -16.22 -3.10 -7.31
N ASN A 398 -16.28 -2.46 -8.48
CA ASN A 398 -15.28 -1.66 -9.19
C ASN A 398 -14.63 -0.53 -8.38
N LEU A 399 -15.05 -0.31 -7.13
CA LEU A 399 -14.85 0.96 -6.45
C LEU A 399 -13.38 1.35 -6.33
N ILE A 400 -12.45 0.46 -5.94
CA ILE A 400 -11.03 0.82 -5.76
C ILE A 400 -10.23 0.75 -7.07
N GLN A 401 -10.41 -0.31 -7.86
CA GLN A 401 -9.67 -0.52 -9.12
C GLN A 401 -10.04 0.50 -10.20
N ASP A 402 -11.21 1.13 -10.09
CA ASP A 402 -11.64 2.21 -10.98
C ASP A 402 -11.39 3.61 -10.38
N LEU A 403 -10.73 3.73 -9.21
CA LEU A 403 -10.31 5.04 -8.72
C LEU A 403 -9.08 5.51 -9.47
N GLY A 404 -9.23 6.63 -10.15
CA GLY A 404 -8.15 7.23 -10.90
C GLY A 404 -7.86 6.51 -12.21
N LYS A 405 -6.63 6.67 -12.70
CA LYS A 405 -6.18 6.03 -13.95
C LYS A 405 -4.80 5.49 -13.69
N ASP A 406 -4.58 4.23 -14.01
CA ASP A 406 -3.27 3.63 -13.88
C ASP A 406 -2.24 4.28 -14.81
N ILE A 407 -0.98 4.15 -14.45
CA ILE A 407 0.12 4.31 -15.40
C ILE A 407 0.01 3.23 -16.49
N ASP A 408 0.52 3.50 -17.69
CA ASP A 408 0.43 2.51 -18.77
C ASP A 408 1.23 1.25 -18.41
N GLY A 409 0.59 0.09 -18.49
CA GLY A 409 1.17 -1.20 -18.13
C GLY A 409 0.32 -2.37 -18.64
N LYS A 410 0.72 -3.59 -18.30
CA LYS A 410 -0.01 -4.83 -18.59
C LYS A 410 -1.01 -5.11 -17.47
N HIS A 411 -2.24 -5.43 -17.80
CA HIS A 411 -3.30 -5.73 -16.83
C HIS A 411 -3.65 -7.22 -16.85
N TYR A 412 -3.86 -7.80 -15.68
CA TYR A 412 -4.17 -9.22 -15.48
C TYR A 412 -5.39 -9.31 -14.57
N LEU A 413 -6.44 -9.94 -15.08
CA LEU A 413 -7.69 -10.13 -14.35
C LEU A 413 -7.72 -11.52 -13.74
N LEU A 414 -8.05 -11.63 -12.46
CA LEU A 414 -8.05 -12.88 -11.72
C LEU A 414 -9.43 -13.14 -11.12
N ASN A 415 -10.11 -14.19 -11.59
CA ASN A 415 -11.43 -14.54 -11.07
C ASN A 415 -11.32 -15.14 -9.66
N ILE A 416 -11.74 -14.38 -8.65
CA ILE A 416 -11.62 -14.79 -7.23
C ILE A 416 -12.90 -15.39 -6.63
N LEU A 417 -14.02 -15.43 -7.36
CA LEU A 417 -15.30 -15.98 -6.83
C LEU A 417 -15.37 -17.51 -6.86
N GLY A 418 -16.18 -18.09 -5.96
CA GLY A 418 -16.53 -19.52 -5.94
C GLY A 418 -15.88 -20.30 -4.79
N GLU A 419 -16.13 -21.61 -4.75
CA GLU A 419 -15.46 -22.53 -3.82
C GLU A 419 -14.02 -22.80 -4.28
N HIS A 420 -13.08 -22.52 -3.38
CA HIS A 420 -11.68 -22.92 -3.55
C HIS A 420 -11.50 -24.41 -3.24
N PHE A 421 -10.49 -25.06 -3.82
CA PHE A 421 -10.14 -26.47 -3.56
C PHE A 421 -9.84 -26.76 -2.08
N THR A 422 -9.55 -25.72 -1.30
CA THR A 422 -9.38 -25.77 0.15
C THR A 422 -10.69 -25.87 0.93
N GLY A 423 -11.85 -25.82 0.27
CA GLY A 423 -13.19 -25.77 0.87
C GLY A 423 -13.57 -24.38 1.39
N ILE A 424 -12.74 -23.36 1.14
CA ILE A 424 -13.06 -21.97 1.49
C ILE A 424 -13.88 -21.37 0.36
N GLN A 425 -15.13 -21.03 0.65
CA GLN A 425 -16.02 -20.37 -0.30
C GLN A 425 -15.94 -18.85 -0.12
N TYR A 426 -15.62 -18.13 -1.20
CA TYR A 426 -15.86 -16.69 -1.26
C TYR A 426 -17.18 -16.44 -1.97
N PHE A 427 -18.15 -15.98 -1.20
CA PHE A 427 -19.46 -15.58 -1.68
C PHE A 427 -19.48 -14.08 -2.00
N ARG A 428 -20.40 -13.70 -2.88
CA ARG A 428 -20.83 -12.31 -3.02
C ARG A 428 -21.62 -11.93 -1.76
N VAL A 429 -20.93 -11.38 -0.76
CA VAL A 429 -21.53 -10.71 0.39
C VAL A 429 -21.26 -9.22 0.18
N ASP A 430 -22.29 -8.37 0.18
CA ASP A 430 -22.17 -6.93 -0.11
C ASP A 430 -20.98 -6.28 0.62
N LYS A 431 -20.13 -5.39 0.07
CA LYS A 431 -19.98 -4.77 -1.26
C LYS A 431 -18.55 -4.22 -1.48
N TRP A 432 -17.54 -4.76 -0.77
CA TRP A 432 -16.21 -4.14 -0.79
C TRP A 432 -15.10 -4.99 -0.14
N PHE A 433 -15.46 -5.77 0.88
CA PHE A 433 -14.48 -6.24 1.85
C PHE A 433 -13.66 -7.43 1.34
N ASP A 434 -14.27 -8.53 0.90
CA ASP A 434 -13.48 -9.75 0.65
C ASP A 434 -12.59 -9.65 -0.61
N SER A 435 -13.10 -9.12 -1.73
CA SER A 435 -12.35 -9.06 -2.99
C SER A 435 -11.14 -8.14 -2.97
N HIS A 436 -11.17 -7.13 -2.11
CA HIS A 436 -10.11 -6.15 -2.01
C HIS A 436 -8.87 -6.74 -1.35
N TYR A 437 -8.99 -7.63 -0.36
CA TYR A 437 -7.87 -8.18 0.37
C TYR A 437 -6.90 -9.00 -0.51
N LEU A 438 -5.63 -9.05 -0.09
CA LEU A 438 -4.62 -9.92 -0.73
C LEU A 438 -4.92 -11.41 -0.55
N SER A 439 -5.61 -11.79 0.53
CA SER A 439 -5.80 -13.21 0.89
C SER A 439 -6.54 -14.01 -0.19
N PRO A 440 -7.72 -13.58 -0.70
CA PRO A 440 -8.40 -14.30 -1.78
C PRO A 440 -7.61 -14.33 -3.08
N LEU A 441 -6.93 -13.24 -3.42
CA LEU A 441 -6.06 -13.15 -4.60
C LEU A 441 -4.91 -14.17 -4.51
N ILE A 442 -4.22 -14.22 -3.37
CA ILE A 442 -3.12 -15.16 -3.13
C ILE A 442 -3.60 -16.61 -3.16
N MET A 443 -4.76 -16.90 -2.59
CA MET A 443 -5.32 -18.25 -2.63
C MET A 443 -5.68 -18.68 -4.04
N THR A 444 -6.30 -17.78 -4.81
CA THR A 444 -6.63 -18.00 -6.23
C THR A 444 -5.39 -18.25 -7.07
N LEU A 445 -4.32 -17.47 -6.87
CA LEU A 445 -3.03 -17.68 -7.56
C LEU A 445 -2.42 -19.04 -7.24
N LYS A 446 -2.44 -19.48 -5.97
CA LYS A 446 -1.94 -20.80 -5.58
C LYS A 446 -2.68 -21.94 -6.28
N GLU A 447 -3.99 -21.84 -6.39
CA GLU A 447 -4.78 -22.84 -7.11
C GLU A 447 -4.50 -22.86 -8.59
N ALA A 448 -4.41 -21.68 -9.21
CA ALA A 448 -4.08 -21.55 -10.61
C ALA A 448 -2.73 -22.20 -10.91
N ILE A 449 -1.71 -21.94 -10.06
CA ILE A 449 -0.38 -22.56 -10.14
C ILE A 449 -0.46 -24.08 -9.98
N MET A 450 -1.24 -24.58 -9.00
CA MET A 450 -1.42 -26.01 -8.79
C MET A 450 -2.04 -26.69 -10.03
N LEU A 451 -3.07 -26.10 -10.61
CA LEU A 451 -3.73 -26.62 -11.80
C LEU A 451 -2.83 -26.59 -13.04
N MET A 452 -2.09 -25.50 -13.24
CA MET A 452 -1.11 -25.37 -14.33
C MET A 452 0.03 -26.38 -14.19
N ASN A 453 0.52 -26.62 -12.97
CA ASN A 453 1.66 -27.51 -12.72
C ASN A 453 1.30 -28.99 -12.89
N ASN A 454 0.10 -29.38 -12.44
CA ASN A 454 -0.25 -30.80 -12.35
C ASN A 454 -0.38 -31.48 -13.72
N LYS A 455 -0.44 -30.76 -14.86
CA LYS A 455 -0.68 -31.32 -16.21
C LYS A 455 -1.88 -32.28 -16.33
N VAL A 456 -2.67 -32.44 -15.26
CA VAL A 456 -3.73 -33.44 -15.10
C VAL A 456 -5.08 -32.90 -15.61
N ASN A 457 -5.23 -31.58 -15.76
CA ASN A 457 -6.49 -30.99 -16.20
C ASN A 457 -6.37 -30.33 -17.57
N ASN A 458 -6.62 -31.12 -18.62
CA ASN A 458 -7.20 -30.74 -19.92
C ASN A 458 -6.79 -29.38 -20.56
N GLY A 459 -5.58 -28.88 -20.34
CA GLY A 459 -5.06 -27.71 -21.05
C GLY A 459 -5.29 -26.36 -20.38
N ILE A 460 -5.22 -26.24 -19.05
CA ILE A 460 -5.01 -24.94 -18.37
C ILE A 460 -3.52 -24.59 -18.37
N ASN A 461 -3.13 -23.60 -19.16
CA ASN A 461 -1.75 -23.16 -19.38
C ASN A 461 -1.50 -21.71 -18.91
N ASN A 462 -2.56 -20.93 -18.74
CA ASN A 462 -2.50 -19.51 -18.36
C ASN A 462 -3.69 -19.10 -17.48
N LEU A 463 -3.61 -17.90 -16.88
CA LEU A 463 -4.65 -17.40 -15.99
C LEU A 463 -6.02 -17.21 -16.67
N LEU A 464 -6.06 -16.92 -17.98
CA LEU A 464 -7.34 -16.77 -18.68
C LEU A 464 -8.07 -18.12 -18.75
N GLU A 465 -7.35 -19.18 -19.10
CA GLU A 465 -7.89 -20.55 -19.12
C GLU A 465 -8.29 -21.01 -17.70
N TYR A 466 -7.54 -20.61 -16.67
CA TYR A 466 -7.94 -20.83 -15.27
C TYR A 466 -9.26 -20.12 -14.94
N ASN A 467 -9.41 -18.84 -15.27
CA ASN A 467 -10.63 -18.09 -15.01
C ASN A 467 -11.84 -18.73 -15.72
N GLN A 468 -11.67 -19.17 -16.97
CA GLN A 468 -12.72 -19.86 -17.74
C GLN A 468 -13.12 -21.19 -17.10
N TYR A 469 -12.14 -21.96 -16.63
CA TYR A 469 -12.39 -23.20 -15.89
C TYR A 469 -13.15 -22.94 -14.59
N LYS A 470 -12.77 -21.91 -13.84
CA LYS A 470 -13.43 -21.52 -12.59
C LYS A 470 -14.90 -21.13 -12.80
N GLU A 471 -15.18 -20.36 -13.85
CA GLU A 471 -16.55 -19.95 -14.19
C GLU A 471 -17.44 -21.16 -14.52
N GLN A 472 -16.90 -22.17 -15.20
CA GLN A 472 -17.65 -23.41 -15.49
C GLN A 472 -18.08 -24.13 -14.21
N ILE A 473 -17.20 -24.24 -13.21
CA ILE A 473 -17.52 -24.90 -11.92
C ILE A 473 -18.60 -24.11 -11.16
N SER A 474 -18.46 -22.78 -11.06
CA SER A 474 -19.38 -21.92 -10.32
C SER A 474 -20.82 -21.99 -10.85
N GLN A 475 -21.01 -22.19 -12.17
CA GLN A 475 -22.34 -22.36 -12.77
C GLN A 475 -23.05 -23.67 -12.35
N TYR A 476 -22.29 -24.73 -12.06
CA TYR A 476 -22.84 -26.02 -11.60
C TYR A 476 -23.27 -25.96 -10.12
N GLU A 477 -22.51 -25.27 -9.27
CA GLU A 477 -22.83 -25.14 -7.84
C GLU A 477 -24.09 -24.30 -7.58
N TYR A 478 -24.29 -23.22 -8.34
CA TYR A 478 -25.45 -22.32 -8.21
C TYR A 478 -26.80 -23.02 -8.48
N GLN A 479 -26.81 -24.05 -9.33
CA GLN A 479 -28.01 -24.85 -9.60
C GLN A 479 -28.42 -25.76 -8.44
N SER A 480 -27.54 -25.99 -7.45
CA SER A 480 -27.72 -27.00 -6.40
C SER A 480 -28.17 -26.46 -5.03
N HIS A 481 -27.95 -25.18 -4.70
CA HIS A 481 -28.28 -24.60 -3.38
C HIS A 481 -28.95 -23.19 -3.44
N PRO A 482 -30.21 -23.06 -3.91
CA PRO A 482 -30.79 -21.73 -4.15
C PRO A 482 -31.36 -21.01 -2.92
N ILE A 483 -31.74 -21.74 -1.86
CA ILE A 483 -32.71 -21.24 -0.86
C ILE A 483 -32.06 -20.65 0.41
N HIS A 484 -30.86 -21.10 0.78
CA HIS A 484 -30.20 -20.66 2.00
C HIS A 484 -29.46 -19.32 1.84
N ILE A 485 -28.81 -19.11 0.69
CA ILE A 485 -28.02 -17.91 0.36
C ILE A 485 -28.89 -16.66 0.24
N ALA A 486 -30.08 -16.79 -0.38
CA ALA A 486 -30.98 -15.67 -0.58
C ALA A 486 -31.57 -15.10 0.73
N ARG A 487 -31.74 -15.92 1.78
CA ARG A 487 -32.33 -15.48 3.06
C ARG A 487 -31.34 -14.80 3.99
N GLU A 488 -30.07 -15.20 3.98
CA GLU A 488 -29.04 -14.51 4.78
C GLU A 488 -28.68 -13.15 4.18
N ASN A 489 -28.64 -13.03 2.85
CA ASN A 489 -28.36 -11.77 2.15
C ASN A 489 -29.42 -10.69 2.44
N ILE A 490 -30.71 -11.02 2.39
CA ILE A 490 -31.81 -10.05 2.65
C ILE A 490 -31.79 -9.53 4.11
N LEU A 491 -31.41 -10.38 5.07
CA LEU A 491 -31.34 -9.99 6.49
C LEU A 491 -30.09 -9.14 6.81
N LEU A 492 -29.03 -9.28 5.99
CA LEU A 492 -27.79 -8.52 6.09
C LEU A 492 -27.92 -7.15 5.38
N GLU A 493 -28.53 -7.12 4.19
CA GLU A 493 -28.85 -5.89 3.43
C GLU A 493 -29.64 -4.88 4.29
N ALA A 494 -30.63 -5.36 5.05
CA ALA A 494 -31.45 -4.51 5.93
C ALA A 494 -30.72 -4.01 7.19
N LYS A 495 -29.61 -4.63 7.58
CA LYS A 495 -28.77 -4.19 8.71
C LYS A 495 -27.65 -3.25 8.28
N LEU A 496 -27.12 -3.42 7.07
CA LEU A 496 -25.97 -2.66 6.56
C LEU A 496 -26.35 -1.38 5.79
N SER A 497 -27.57 -1.28 5.25
CA SER A 497 -28.03 -0.03 4.60
C SER A 497 -28.25 1.15 5.56
N ASN A 498 -28.11 0.94 6.87
CA ASN A 498 -28.37 1.94 7.90
C ASN A 498 -27.10 2.59 8.49
N ASP A 499 -25.89 2.17 8.09
CA ASP A 499 -24.69 2.54 8.85
C ASP A 499 -23.67 3.47 8.15
N ILE A 500 -23.78 3.81 6.87
CA ILE A 500 -22.86 4.81 6.28
C ILE A 500 -23.55 5.62 5.17
N ASP A 501 -24.04 6.81 5.53
CA ASP A 501 -24.48 7.86 4.62
C ASP A 501 -23.50 9.04 4.78
N VAL A 502 -22.29 8.93 4.22
CA VAL A 502 -21.28 10.00 4.26
C VAL A 502 -21.57 10.94 3.10
N THR A 503 -21.88 12.20 3.40
CA THR A 503 -22.21 13.18 2.36
C THR A 503 -20.95 13.59 1.57
N GLN A 504 -21.12 14.03 0.33
CA GLN A 504 -20.02 14.55 -0.50
C GLN A 504 -19.25 15.71 0.20
N GLU A 505 -19.93 16.44 1.07
CA GLU A 505 -19.38 17.54 1.87
C GLU A 505 -18.53 17.03 3.05
N ASP A 506 -18.94 15.94 3.71
CA ASP A 506 -18.15 15.27 4.75
C ASP A 506 -16.86 14.65 4.18
N LEU A 507 -16.94 14.12 2.96
CA LEU A 507 -15.80 13.63 2.18
C LEU A 507 -14.79 14.76 1.89
N GLU A 508 -15.27 15.92 1.43
CA GLU A 508 -14.42 17.10 1.17
C GLU A 508 -13.76 17.64 2.45
N ILE A 509 -14.43 17.57 3.60
CA ILE A 509 -13.91 17.99 4.90
C ILE A 509 -12.85 17.00 5.44
N MET A 510 -13.03 15.69 5.26
CA MET A 510 -12.01 14.68 5.61
C MET A 510 -10.75 14.83 4.75
N ILE A 511 -10.91 15.00 3.43
CA ILE A 511 -9.82 15.28 2.48
C ILE A 511 -9.04 16.55 2.88
N MET A 512 -9.73 17.60 3.36
CA MET A 512 -9.11 18.85 3.79
C MET A 512 -8.34 18.76 5.12
N LYS A 513 -8.59 17.74 5.95
CA LYS A 513 -7.96 17.55 7.28
C LYS A 513 -6.71 16.67 7.23
N MET A 514 -6.62 15.72 6.29
CA MET A 514 -5.51 14.77 6.20
C MET A 514 -4.30 15.27 5.37
N ASP A 515 -4.51 16.25 4.49
CA ASP A 515 -3.58 16.50 3.36
C ASP A 515 -2.59 17.69 3.57
N TYR A 516 -2.45 18.17 4.81
CA TYR A 516 -1.51 19.24 5.14
C TYR A 516 -0.34 18.70 5.97
N PRO A 517 0.91 18.77 5.46
CA PRO A 517 2.13 18.49 6.22
C PRO A 517 2.04 19.04 7.64
N THR A 518 2.26 18.20 8.65
CA THR A 518 2.17 18.67 10.05
C THR A 518 3.35 19.59 10.39
N ASN A 519 4.43 19.54 9.60
CA ASN A 519 5.66 20.32 9.77
C ASN A 519 5.96 21.14 8.49
N PHE A 520 5.29 22.28 8.32
CA PHE A 520 5.70 23.26 7.31
C PHE A 520 6.83 24.12 7.84
N LEU A 521 7.78 24.46 6.98
CA LEU A 521 8.73 25.51 7.33
C LEU A 521 8.00 26.85 7.44
N TYR A 522 7.08 27.11 6.50
CA TYR A 522 6.23 28.31 6.51
C TYR A 522 4.79 27.99 6.09
N ALA A 523 3.85 28.52 6.86
CA ALA A 523 2.45 28.64 6.48
C ALA A 523 2.05 30.11 6.60
N ILE A 524 1.58 30.72 5.51
CA ILE A 524 1.19 32.12 5.46
C ILE A 524 -0.23 32.22 4.91
N SER A 525 -1.12 32.87 5.66
CA SER A 525 -2.54 32.94 5.34
C SER A 525 -2.99 34.37 5.08
N TYR A 526 -3.91 34.51 4.13
CA TYR A 526 -4.69 35.72 3.90
C TYR A 526 -6.18 35.39 3.97
N VAL A 527 -6.95 36.21 4.68
CA VAL A 527 -8.42 36.11 4.74
C VAL A 527 -8.99 37.26 3.90
N THR A 528 -9.89 36.95 2.97
CA THR A 528 -10.59 37.99 2.22
C THR A 528 -11.44 38.81 3.18
N ASP A 529 -11.50 40.13 2.97
CA ASP A 529 -12.48 40.96 3.65
C ASP A 529 -13.88 40.43 3.33
N LYS A 530 -14.84 40.55 4.26
CA LYS A 530 -16.24 40.17 3.98
C LYS A 530 -16.65 40.89 2.69
N GLU A 531 -16.94 40.14 1.63
CA GLU A 531 -17.72 40.72 0.55
C GLU A 531 -19.06 41.11 1.18
N SER A 532 -19.26 42.43 1.30
CA SER A 532 -20.60 42.96 1.50
C SER A 532 -21.34 42.58 0.23
N TYR A 533 -22.07 41.48 0.26
CA TYR A 533 -23.12 41.22 -0.71
C TYR A 533 -24.04 42.44 -0.66
N ALA A 534 -23.92 43.30 -1.67
CA ALA A 534 -24.87 44.37 -1.95
C ALA A 534 -26.11 43.79 -2.62
#